data_AF-A0A0K0DAN0-F1
#
_entry.id   AF-A0A0K0DAN0-F1
#
_cell.length_a   1.000
_cell.length_b   1.000
_cell.length_c   1.000
_cell.angle_alpha   90.00
_cell.angle_beta   90.00
_cell.angle_gamma   90.00
#
_symmetry.space_group_name_H-M   'P 1'
#
loop_
_entity.id
_entity.type
_entity.pdbx_description
1 polymer ?
#
loop_
_entity_poly.entity_id
_entity_poly.type
_entity_poly.pdbx_seq_one_letter_code
_entity_poly.pdbx_strand_id
1 'polypeptide(L)'
;MNNGTLYSISAFSPKVFVRTDEFELNYKSCVQFSYKLMESKVRLRAYTCLLSEGGFCTLDKFAYPKDREGCAYLRPWLFPHDRYSFYFVLEHRPRKYRSVRNKRHRRISKRNNQLSTTAFGHLELNGIVPCERVCEKTEANNRTS
;
A
#
# COMPACT_ATOMS: atom_id res chain seq x y z
N MET A 1 -3.25 -15.80 -12.87
CA MET A 1 -3.35 -14.33 -12.92
C MET A 1 -4.44 -13.93 -11.94
N ASN A 2 -4.11 -13.19 -10.88
CA ASN A 2 -5.13 -12.62 -10.02
C ASN A 2 -5.63 -11.35 -10.71
N ASN A 3 -6.95 -11.19 -10.88
CA ASN A 3 -7.55 -9.97 -11.43
C ASN A 3 -7.59 -8.89 -10.33
N GLY A 4 -6.41 -8.45 -9.89
CA GLY A 4 -6.28 -7.41 -8.87
C GLY A 4 -6.38 -6.00 -9.47
N THR A 5 -6.87 -5.05 -8.68
CA THR A 5 -6.88 -3.63 -9.08
C THR A 5 -5.53 -3.00 -8.74
N LEU A 6 -4.81 -2.51 -9.75
CA LEU A 6 -3.50 -1.89 -9.60
C LEU A 6 -3.61 -0.38 -9.43
N TYR A 7 -2.96 0.14 -8.39
CA TYR A 7 -2.79 1.55 -8.10
C TYR A 7 -1.31 1.89 -8.10
N SER A 8 -0.94 3.03 -8.70
CA SER A 8 0.46 3.46 -8.78
C SER A 8 0.64 4.93 -8.45
N ILE A 9 1.78 5.26 -7.85
CA ILE A 9 2.21 6.65 -7.63
C ILE A 9 3.47 6.97 -8.46
N SER A 10 3.58 8.22 -8.89
CA SER A 10 4.69 8.74 -9.70
C SER A 10 5.01 10.17 -9.27
N ALA A 11 6.00 10.81 -9.91
CA ALA A 11 6.34 12.19 -9.58
C ALA A 11 5.19 13.17 -9.88
N PHE A 12 4.33 12.83 -10.83
CA PHE A 12 3.14 13.59 -11.19
C PHE A 12 1.98 13.40 -10.19
N SER A 13 1.76 12.16 -9.76
CA SER A 13 0.77 11.81 -8.73
C SER A 13 1.47 11.15 -7.54
N PRO A 14 2.03 11.95 -6.61
CA PRO A 14 2.87 11.44 -5.52
C PRO A 14 2.07 10.78 -4.40
N LYS A 15 0.73 10.77 -4.51
CA LYS A 15 -0.16 10.26 -3.47
C LYS A 15 -1.45 9.71 -4.07
N VAL A 16 -1.84 8.52 -3.63
CA VAL A 16 -3.11 7.88 -3.96
C VAL A 16 -3.79 7.45 -2.67
N PHE A 17 -5.11 7.65 -2.63
CA PHE A 17 -5.99 7.15 -1.59
C PHE A 17 -6.95 6.15 -2.22
N VAL A 18 -7.06 4.98 -1.62
CA VAL A 18 -7.96 3.92 -2.06
C VAL A 18 -8.84 3.56 -0.88
N ARG A 19 -10.15 3.49 -1.12
CA ARG A 19 -11.13 2.94 -0.19
C ARG A 19 -11.74 1.73 -0.88
N THR A 20 -11.83 0.61 -0.18
CA THR A 20 -12.56 -0.56 -0.67
C THR A 20 -14.05 -0.45 -0.35
N ASP A 21 -14.84 -1.27 -1.01
CA ASP A 21 -16.23 -1.50 -0.64
C ASP A 21 -16.36 -2.01 0.79
N GLU A 22 -17.59 -2.02 1.28
CA GLU A 22 -17.96 -2.55 2.58
C GLU A 22 -18.11 -4.06 2.48
N PHE A 23 -17.49 -4.78 3.43
CA PHE A 23 -17.50 -6.23 3.45
C PHE A 23 -17.96 -6.72 4.80
N GLU A 24 -18.84 -7.73 4.79
CA GLU A 24 -19.24 -8.44 5.99
C GLU A 24 -18.26 -9.59 6.23
N LEU A 25 -17.32 -9.40 7.16
CA LEU A 25 -16.18 -10.28 7.38
C LEU A 25 -16.04 -10.67 8.85
N ASN A 26 -15.43 -11.83 9.07
CA ASN A 26 -15.01 -12.32 10.38
C ASN A 26 -13.47 -12.39 10.46
N TYR A 27 -12.95 -12.73 11.63
CA TYR A 27 -11.50 -12.92 11.86
C TYR A 27 -10.82 -14.01 11.01
N LYS A 28 -11.55 -14.85 10.25
CA LYS A 28 -10.99 -15.88 9.36
C LYS A 28 -10.80 -15.40 7.92
N SER A 29 -11.40 -14.28 7.55
CA SER A 29 -11.29 -13.68 6.22
C SER A 29 -10.31 -12.51 6.26
N CYS A 30 -9.35 -12.51 5.35
CA CYS A 30 -8.29 -11.51 5.28
C CYS A 30 -8.33 -10.81 3.91
N VAL A 31 -8.07 -9.50 3.89
CA VAL A 31 -7.89 -8.77 2.63
C VAL A 31 -6.43 -8.85 2.23
N GLN A 32 -6.16 -9.51 1.11
CA GLN A 32 -4.83 -9.65 0.56
C GLN A 32 -4.52 -8.51 -0.40
N PHE A 33 -3.30 -7.98 -0.29
CA PHE A 33 -2.77 -6.99 -1.21
C PHE A 33 -1.27 -7.21 -1.43
N SER A 34 -0.82 -6.84 -2.62
CA SER A 34 0.58 -6.87 -3.00
C SER A 34 1.07 -5.44 -3.18
N TYR A 35 2.33 -5.17 -2.87
CA TYR A 35 2.87 -3.82 -2.98
C TYR A 35 4.34 -3.84 -3.39
N LYS A 36 4.75 -2.79 -4.11
CA LYS A 36 6.14 -2.60 -4.52
C LYS A 36 6.51 -1.14 -4.32
N LEU A 37 7.42 -0.87 -3.39
CA LEU A 37 7.89 0.48 -3.08
C LEU A 37 9.32 0.60 -3.58
N MET A 38 9.56 1.38 -4.63
CA MET A 38 10.86 1.43 -5.33
C MET A 38 11.74 2.59 -4.86
N GLU A 39 11.13 3.68 -4.39
CA GLU A 39 11.88 4.85 -3.94
C GLU A 39 11.97 4.95 -2.41
N SER A 40 13.09 5.53 -1.96
CA SER A 40 13.22 5.97 -0.58
C SER A 40 12.09 6.94 -0.24
N LYS A 41 11.50 6.82 0.96
CA LYS A 41 10.42 7.70 1.47
C LYS A 41 9.04 7.48 0.85
N VAL A 42 8.85 6.46 0.02
CA VAL A 42 7.52 5.94 -0.28
C VAL A 42 7.00 5.15 0.93
N ARG A 43 5.73 5.35 1.27
CA ARG A 43 5.05 4.71 2.39
C ARG A 43 3.68 4.23 1.95
N LEU A 44 3.32 3.04 2.41
CA LEU A 44 1.99 2.50 2.31
C LEU A 44 1.40 2.42 3.72
N ARG A 45 0.25 3.06 3.92
CA ARG A 45 -0.54 2.95 5.15
C ARG A 45 -1.81 2.21 4.80
N ALA A 46 -2.11 1.19 5.55
CA ALA A 46 -3.29 0.37 5.36
C ALA A 46 -4.12 0.46 6.64
N TYR A 47 -5.39 0.81 6.51
CA TYR A 47 -6.31 0.95 7.62
C TYR A 47 -7.40 -0.10 7.51
N THR A 48 -7.68 -0.75 8.63
CA THR A 48 -8.83 -1.65 8.75
C THR A 48 -9.84 -0.95 9.64
N CYS A 49 -10.99 -0.60 9.10
CA CYS A 49 -12.02 0.15 9.81
C CYS A 49 -13.26 -0.70 10.03
N LEU A 50 -13.70 -0.76 11.29
CA LEU A 50 -14.99 -1.32 11.68
C LEU A 50 -16.09 -0.26 11.48
N LEU A 51 -17.16 -0.61 10.77
CA LEU A 51 -18.27 0.30 10.41
C LEU A 51 -19.49 0.15 11.31
N SER A 52 -19.50 -0.81 12.23
CA SER A 52 -20.54 -0.89 13.26
C SER A 52 -20.46 0.29 14.23
N GLU A 53 -21.54 0.49 14.99
CA GLU A 53 -21.64 1.57 15.96
C GLU A 53 -20.52 1.45 17.01
N GLY A 54 -19.78 2.54 17.24
CA GLY A 54 -18.59 2.53 18.09
C GLY A 54 -17.34 1.89 17.46
N GLY A 55 -17.39 1.57 16.16
CA GLY A 55 -16.25 1.06 15.42
C GLY A 55 -15.07 2.03 15.35
N PHE A 56 -13.87 1.48 15.26
CA PHE A 56 -12.62 2.25 15.11
C PHE A 56 -11.77 1.67 13.97
N CYS A 57 -10.75 2.44 13.56
CA CYS A 57 -9.78 2.02 12.55
C CYS A 57 -8.44 1.66 13.19
N THR A 58 -7.89 0.50 12.84
CA THR A 58 -6.48 0.16 13.09
C THR A 58 -5.63 0.56 11.90
N LEU A 59 -4.33 0.80 12.13
CA LEU A 59 -3.38 1.25 11.11
C LEU A 59 -2.15 0.35 11.07
N ASP A 60 -1.92 -0.25 9.90
CA ASP A 60 -0.71 -0.96 9.53
C ASP A 60 0.18 -0.07 8.65
N LYS A 61 1.46 0.04 9.04
CA LYS A 61 2.43 0.93 8.38
C LYS A 61 3.48 0.09 7.65
N PHE A 62 3.47 0.19 6.33
CA PHE A 62 4.46 -0.42 5.46
C PHE A 62 5.40 0.68 4.95
N ALA A 63 6.67 0.54 5.27
CA ALA A 63 7.73 1.38 4.76
C ALA A 63 8.62 0.55 3.83
N TYR A 64 9.28 1.24 2.91
CA TYR A 64 10.22 0.68 1.95
C TYR A 64 11.04 -0.52 2.46
N PRO A 65 10.94 -1.70 1.83
CA PRO A 65 12.02 -2.68 1.77
C PRO A 65 12.85 -2.48 0.48
N LYS A 66 14.09 -2.99 0.46
CA LYS A 66 15.08 -2.91 -0.65
C LYS A 66 14.57 -3.51 -1.98
N ASP A 67 13.75 -2.78 -2.73
CA ASP A 67 13.29 -3.09 -4.10
C ASP A 67 12.59 -4.45 -4.31
N ARG A 68 12.03 -5.05 -3.26
CA ARG A 68 11.28 -6.32 -3.34
C ARG A 68 9.77 -6.09 -3.35
N GLU A 69 9.07 -6.92 -4.12
CA GLU A 69 7.61 -7.05 -4.04
C GLU A 69 7.25 -7.69 -2.70
N GLY A 70 6.40 -7.01 -1.94
CA GLY A 70 5.85 -7.49 -0.69
C GLY A 70 4.42 -7.96 -0.89
N CYS A 71 4.06 -9.08 -0.26
CA CYS A 71 2.68 -9.50 -0.11
C CYS A 71 2.29 -9.39 1.37
N ALA A 72 1.14 -8.76 1.63
CA ALA A 72 0.63 -8.57 2.99
C ALA A 72 -0.90 -8.69 3.00
N TYR A 73 -1.44 -8.64 4.22
CA TYR A 73 -2.87 -8.73 4.43
C TYR A 73 -3.34 -7.92 5.62
N LEU A 74 -4.63 -7.60 5.60
CA LEU A 74 -5.35 -7.00 6.71
C LEU A 74 -6.33 -8.00 7.26
N ARG A 75 -6.39 -8.11 8.59
CA ARG A 75 -7.24 -9.07 9.30
C ARG A 75 -8.23 -8.33 10.21
N PRO A 76 -9.55 -8.55 10.04
CA PRO A 76 -10.56 -8.15 11.02
C PRO A 76 -10.27 -8.75 12.40
N TRP A 77 -10.50 -7.99 13.47
CA TRP A 77 -10.22 -8.45 14.85
C TRP A 77 -11.44 -9.01 15.57
N LEU A 78 -12.65 -8.82 15.05
CA LEU A 78 -13.86 -9.37 15.64
C LEU A 78 -14.07 -10.84 15.26
N PHE A 79 -14.43 -11.63 16.26
CA PHE A 79 -14.84 -13.02 16.07
C PHE A 79 -16.12 -13.18 15.25
N PRO A 80 -17.24 -12.48 15.56
CA PRO A 80 -18.44 -12.52 14.72
C PRO A 80 -18.23 -11.80 13.39
N HIS A 81 -19.15 -12.04 12.44
CA HIS A 81 -19.21 -11.25 11.21
C HIS A 81 -19.66 -9.83 11.53
N ASP A 82 -18.96 -8.86 10.96
CA ASP A 82 -19.32 -7.45 11.04
C ASP A 82 -18.87 -6.71 9.77
N ARG A 83 -19.32 -5.47 9.61
CA ARG A 83 -19.03 -4.63 8.45
C ARG A 83 -17.68 -3.95 8.61
N TYR A 84 -16.77 -4.28 7.71
CA TYR A 84 -15.44 -3.68 7.61
C TYR A 84 -15.26 -2.95 6.28
N SER A 85 -14.48 -1.88 6.29
CA SER A 85 -13.94 -1.24 5.08
C SER A 85 -12.45 -0.99 5.25
N PHE A 86 -11.71 -1.12 4.16
CA PHE A 86 -10.26 -1.03 4.15
C PHE A 86 -9.83 0.21 3.38
N TYR A 87 -8.87 0.95 3.94
CA TYR A 87 -8.36 2.18 3.34
C TYR A 87 -6.85 2.06 3.13
N PHE A 88 -6.39 2.39 1.95
CA PHE A 88 -4.97 2.38 1.61
C PHE A 88 -4.52 3.77 1.21
N VAL A 89 -3.39 4.20 1.77
CA VAL A 89 -2.75 5.45 1.44
C VAL A 89 -1.34 5.16 1.01
N LEU A 90 -1.10 5.27 -0.29
CA LEU A 90 0.21 5.15 -0.91
C LEU A 90 0.72 6.56 -1.16
N GLU A 91 1.76 6.98 -0.45
CA GLU A 91 2.28 8.34 -0.54
C GLU A 91 3.81 8.40 -0.59
N HIS A 92 4.35 9.30 -1.40
CA HIS A 92 5.74 9.71 -1.35
C HIS A 92 5.90 10.88 -0.38
N ARG A 93 6.67 10.68 0.69
CA ARG A 93 6.85 11.70 1.72
C ARG A 93 7.78 12.82 1.20
N PRO A 94 7.31 14.07 1.10
CA PRO A 94 8.18 15.17 0.73
C PRO A 94 9.30 15.35 1.76
N ARG A 95 10.49 15.75 1.30
CA ARG A 95 11.61 16.05 2.19
C ARG A 95 11.20 17.21 3.09
N LYS A 96 11.16 16.99 4.42
CA LYS A 96 11.06 18.11 5.38
C LYS A 96 12.34 18.94 5.25
N TYR A 97 12.29 20.01 4.48
CA TYR A 97 13.35 21.00 4.45
C TYR A 97 13.32 21.74 5.79
N ARG A 98 14.35 21.56 6.62
CA ARG A 98 14.60 22.48 7.74
C ARG A 98 14.71 23.89 7.16
N SER A 99 14.02 24.81 7.80
CA SER A 99 13.73 26.16 7.34
C SER A 99 14.98 26.96 6.91
N VAL A 100 14.87 27.55 5.71
CA VAL A 100 15.34 28.88 5.31
C VAL A 100 16.85 29.13 5.05
N ARG A 101 17.83 28.44 5.67
CA ARG A 101 19.26 28.80 5.41
C ARG A 101 19.89 28.28 4.11
N ASN A 102 19.36 27.21 3.52
CA ASN A 102 19.99 26.57 2.34
C ASN A 102 19.34 26.95 0.99
N LYS A 103 18.44 27.95 0.95
CA LYS A 103 17.78 28.38 -0.29
C LYS A 103 18.73 29.02 -1.32
N ARG A 104 19.94 29.46 -0.93
CA ARG A 104 20.87 30.18 -1.84
C ARG A 104 21.80 29.29 -2.66
N HIS A 105 21.99 28.01 -2.35
CA HIS A 105 22.99 27.18 -3.04
C HIS A 105 22.43 26.10 -3.97
N ARG A 106 21.12 26.08 -4.24
CA ARG A 106 20.55 25.17 -5.24
C ARG A 106 19.72 25.89 -6.30
N ARG A 107 20.39 26.79 -7.03
CA ARG A 107 20.21 26.89 -8.49
C ARG A 107 20.97 25.74 -9.19
N ILE A 108 20.92 24.53 -8.63
CA ILE A 108 21.53 23.36 -9.25
C ILE A 108 20.49 22.82 -10.21
N SER A 109 20.68 23.21 -11.47
CA SER A 109 20.39 22.46 -12.68
C SER A 109 18.98 21.89 -12.78
N LYS A 110 18.08 22.68 -13.39
CA LYS A 110 16.99 22.13 -14.21
C LYS A 110 17.59 21.45 -15.45
N ARG A 111 18.35 20.36 -15.27
CA ARG A 111 18.66 19.46 -16.38
C ARG A 111 17.44 18.55 -16.52
N ASN A 112 16.58 18.94 -17.46
CA ASN A 112 15.36 18.27 -17.91
C ASN A 112 14.17 18.48 -16.97
N ASN A 113 13.38 19.51 -17.31
CA ASN A 113 12.14 19.92 -16.65
C ASN A 113 10.98 18.93 -16.90
N GLN A 114 11.28 17.65 -17.13
CA GLN A 114 10.30 16.58 -17.35
C GLN A 114 10.12 15.84 -16.03
N LEU A 115 8.95 16.01 -15.40
CA LEU A 115 8.53 15.16 -14.29
C LEU A 115 8.50 13.72 -14.80
N SER A 116 9.23 12.83 -14.14
CA SER A 116 9.26 11.42 -14.54
C SER A 116 7.86 10.81 -14.41
N THR A 117 7.37 10.19 -15.49
CA THR A 117 6.13 9.42 -15.51
C THR A 117 6.31 8.02 -14.92
N THR A 118 7.56 7.61 -14.65
CA THR A 118 7.87 6.30 -14.06
C THR A 118 7.24 6.19 -12.68
N ALA A 119 6.41 5.17 -12.50
CA ALA A 119 5.85 4.85 -11.19
C ALA A 119 6.95 4.34 -10.26
N PHE A 120 6.97 4.84 -9.02
CA PHE A 120 7.92 4.43 -7.98
C PHE A 120 7.24 3.77 -6.77
N GLY A 121 5.93 3.55 -6.86
CA GLY A 121 5.16 2.82 -5.87
C GLY A 121 3.96 2.17 -6.53
N HIS A 122 3.74 0.90 -6.23
CA HIS A 122 2.60 0.12 -6.68
C HIS A 122 1.89 -0.53 -5.50
N LEU A 123 0.57 -0.59 -5.59
CA LEU A 123 -0.33 -1.31 -4.70
C LEU A 123 -1.32 -2.07 -5.57
N GLU A 124 -1.38 -3.37 -5.41
CA GLU A 124 -2.34 -4.25 -6.08
C GLU A 124 -3.28 -4.82 -5.02
N LEU A 125 -4.58 -4.59 -5.17
CA LEU A 125 -5.60 -5.17 -4.30
C LEU A 125 -6.07 -6.49 -4.90
N ASN A 126 -5.76 -7.60 -4.22
CA ASN A 126 -6.09 -8.94 -4.71
C ASN A 126 -7.50 -9.38 -4.29
N GLY A 127 -8.06 -8.78 -3.24
CA GLY A 127 -9.40 -9.06 -2.72
C GLY A 127 -9.39 -9.83 -1.39
N ILE A 128 -10.55 -10.37 -1.03
CA ILE A 128 -10.74 -11.15 0.20
C ILE A 128 -10.36 -12.60 -0.05
N VAL A 129 -9.55 -13.15 0.85
CA VAL A 129 -9.13 -14.55 0.85
C VAL A 129 -9.23 -15.12 2.27
N PRO A 130 -9.36 -16.45 2.45
CA PRO A 130 -9.18 -17.06 3.76
C PRO A 130 -7.79 -16.71 4.31
N CYS A 131 -7.70 -16.33 5.58
CA CYS A 131 -6.45 -15.90 6.21
C CYS A 131 -5.33 -16.96 6.12
N GLU A 132 -5.70 -18.24 6.08
CA GLU A 132 -4.77 -19.37 5.92
C GLU A 132 -4.08 -19.38 4.55
N ARG A 133 -4.76 -18.88 3.51
CA ARG A 133 -4.27 -18.90 2.12
C ARG A 133 -3.65 -17.58 1.65
N VAL A 134 -3.45 -16.66 2.58
CA VAL A 134 -2.93 -15.34 2.25
C VAL A 134 -1.51 -15.45 1.76
N CYS A 135 -1.21 -14.79 0.65
CA CYS A 135 0.13 -14.75 0.06
C CYS A 135 0.70 -16.14 -0.27
N GLU A 136 -0.11 -17.20 -0.22
CA GLU A 136 0.24 -18.53 -0.71
C GLU A 136 0.23 -18.52 -2.24
N LYS A 137 1.24 -17.93 -2.88
CA LYS A 137 1.56 -18.27 -4.28
C LYS A 137 3.08 -18.27 -4.47
N THR A 138 3.57 -19.29 -5.19
CA THR A 138 4.93 -19.47 -5.79
C THR A 138 5.95 -20.42 -5.13
N GLU A 139 5.56 -21.52 -4.46
CA GLU A 139 6.51 -22.66 -4.26
C GLU A 139 6.36 -23.78 -5.32
N ALA A 140 5.22 -23.87 -6.01
CA ALA A 140 4.96 -24.98 -6.93
C ALA A 140 5.77 -24.96 -8.25
N ASN A 141 6.39 -23.83 -8.63
CA ASN A 141 7.18 -23.72 -9.87
C ASN A 141 8.71 -23.85 -9.67
N ASN A 142 9.20 -24.07 -8.44
CA ASN A 142 10.64 -24.18 -8.16
C ASN A 142 11.07 -25.56 -7.66
N ARG A 143 10.23 -26.60 -7.74
CA ARG A 143 10.58 -27.99 -7.36
C ARG A 143 10.68 -28.98 -8.54
N THR A 144 10.82 -28.48 -9.75
CA THR A 144 11.22 -29.29 -10.92
C THR A 144 12.32 -28.57 -11.69
N SER A 145 13.56 -28.77 -11.25
CA SER A 145 14.78 -28.64 -12.04
C SER A 145 15.74 -29.72 -11.58
#